data_AF-A0AAU4R615-F1
#
_entry.id   AF-A0AAU4R615-F1
#
_cell.length_a   1.000
_cell.length_b   1.000
_cell.length_c   1.000
_cell.angle_alpha   90.00
_cell.angle_beta   90.00
_cell.angle_gamma   90.00
#
_symmetry.space_group_name_H-M   'P 1'
#
loop_
_entity.id
_entity.type
_entity.pdbx_description
1 polymer ?
#
loop_
_entity_poly.entity_id
_entity_poly.type
_entity_poly.pdbx_seq_one_letter_code
_entity_poly.pdbx_strand_id
1 'polypeptide(L)' 'MQIEDTMVNGMDHILLDADGKIAEVTIFWRPLPSAVETQGHLAHLLGMWSWELRTDGK' A
#
# COMPACT_ATOMS: atom_id res chain seq x y z
N MET A 1 -1.78 -6.53 -8.84
CA MET A 1 -2.93 -6.62 -7.91
C MET A 1 -3.94 -5.57 -8.32
N GLN A 2 -5.23 -5.89 -8.27
CA GLN A 2 -6.31 -4.93 -8.56
C GLN A 2 -7.16 -4.76 -7.31
N ILE A 3 -7.40 -3.51 -6.91
CA ILE A 3 -8.31 -3.14 -5.82
C ILE A 3 -9.29 -2.15 -6.42
N GLU A 4 -10.56 -2.55 -6.49
CA GLU A 4 -11.58 -1.84 -7.26
C GLU A 4 -11.10 -1.58 -8.70
N ASP A 5 -11.08 -0.32 -9.14
CA ASP A 5 -10.65 0.07 -10.47
C ASP A 5 -9.14 0.42 -10.54
N THR A 6 -8.42 0.35 -9.42
CA THR A 6 -7.01 0.71 -9.34
C THR A 6 -6.10 -0.51 -9.53
N MET A 7 -5.21 -0.43 -10.52
CA MET A 7 -4.19 -1.45 -10.77
C MET A 7 -2.83 -1.02 -10.21
N VAL A 8 -2.26 -1.87 -9.34
CA VAL A 8 -0.90 -1.70 -8.81
C VAL A 8 -0.03 -2.92 -9.09
N ASN A 9 1.23 -2.68 -9.40
CA ASN A 9 2.29 -3.67 -9.27
C ASN A 9 2.97 -3.48 -7.92
N GLY A 10 3.36 -4.56 -7.26
CA GLY A 10 3.96 -4.45 -5.94
C GLY A 10 4.90 -5.58 -5.59
N MET A 11 5.52 -5.43 -4.43
CA MET A 11 6.39 -6.43 -3.82
C MET A 11 6.14 -6.44 -2.32
N ASP A 12 6.01 -7.64 -1.77
CA ASP A 12 5.92 -7.87 -0.34
C ASP A 12 7.24 -8.44 0.16
N HIS A 13 7.82 -7.79 1.17
CA HIS A 13 8.98 -8.28 1.90
C HIS A 13 8.53 -8.74 3.28
N ILE A 14 8.72 -10.02 3.57
CA ILE A 14 8.29 -10.65 4.83
C ILE A 14 9.53 -11.07 5.60
N LEU A 15 9.72 -10.49 6.78
CA LEU A 15 10.75 -10.91 7.73
C LEU A 15 10.15 -11.89 8.73
N LEU A 16 10.78 -13.04 8.88
CA LEU A 16 10.41 -14.04 9.88
C LEU A 16 11.33 -13.94 11.11
N ASP A 17 10.79 -14.20 12.31
CA ASP A 17 11.57 -14.37 13.53
C ASP A 17 12.21 -15.78 13.62
N ALA A 18 12.90 -16.04 14.72
CA ALA A 18 13.57 -17.32 14.97
C ALA A 18 12.60 -18.52 15.03
N ASP A 19 11.32 -18.29 15.31
CA ASP A 19 10.27 -19.30 15.36
C ASP A 19 9.54 -19.45 14.00
N GLY A 20 10.00 -18.73 12.98
CA GLY A 20 9.39 -18.71 11.64
C GLY A 20 8.06 -17.95 11.59
N LYS A 21 7.74 -17.11 12.60
CA LYS A 21 6.56 -16.24 12.58
C LYS A 21 6.87 -14.94 11.88
N ILE A 22 5.85 -14.31 11.32
CA ILE A 22 5.99 -13.00 10.67
C ILE A 22 6.30 -11.96 11.76
N ALA A 23 7.52 -11.45 11.74
CA ALA A 23 7.95 -10.36 12.60
C ALA A 23 7.63 -9.01 11.95
N GLU A 24 7.79 -8.90 10.64
CA GLU A 24 7.53 -7.69 9.87
C GLU A 24 7.04 -8.01 8.46
N VAL A 25 6.13 -7.17 7.94
CA VAL A 25 5.79 -7.13 6.53
C VAL A 25 5.97 -5.71 6.04
N THR A 26 6.73 -5.54 4.95
CA THR A 26 6.80 -4.30 4.19
C THR A 26 6.21 -4.52 2.82
N ILE A 27 5.21 -3.70 2.45
CA ILE A 27 4.50 -3.78 1.18
C ILE A 27 4.82 -2.53 0.36
N PHE A 28 5.31 -2.72 -0.85
CA PHE A 28 5.57 -1.64 -1.79
C PHE A 28 4.63 -1.73 -2.98
N TRP A 29 4.02 -0.61 -3.36
CA TRP A 29 3.16 -0.51 -4.54
C TRP A 29 3.68 0.55 -5.51
N ARG A 30 3.48 0.30 -6.80
CA ARG A 30 3.80 1.19 -7.92
C ARG A 30 2.74 1.10 -9.03
N PRO A 31 2.53 2.18 -9.81
CA PRO A 31 3.14 3.50 -9.67
C PRO A 31 2.59 4.30 -8.47
N LEU A 32 3.31 5.34 -8.02
CA LEU A 32 2.97 6.11 -6.81
C LEU A 32 1.53 6.66 -6.80
N PRO A 33 0.98 7.24 -7.89
CA PRO A 33 -0.41 7.71 -7.89
C PRO A 33 -1.42 6.59 -7.58
N SER A 34 -1.30 5.45 -8.26
CA SER A 34 -2.17 4.28 -8.05
C SER A 34 -1.98 3.65 -6.66
N ALA A 35 -0.78 3.73 -6.09
CA ALA A 35 -0.52 3.28 -4.72
C ALA A 35 -1.25 4.14 -3.69
N VAL A 36 -1.26 5.47 -3.86
CA VAL A 36 -1.97 6.39 -2.96
C VAL A 36 -3.49 6.24 -3.08
N GLU A 37 -3.99 6.09 -4.30
CA GLU A 37 -5.41 5.80 -4.54
C GLU A 37 -5.85 4.49 -3.86
N THR A 38 -5.05 3.42 -4.02
CA THR A 38 -5.28 2.14 -3.35
C THR A 38 -5.26 2.28 -1.82
N GLN A 39 -4.33 3.07 -1.28
CA GLN A 39 -4.27 3.35 0.16
C GLN A 39 -5.53 4.08 0.63
N GLY A 40 -6.07 5.02 -0.16
CA GLY A 40 -7.32 5.72 0.12
C GLY A 40 -8.52 4.77 0.21
N HIS A 41 -8.64 3.81 -0.72
CA HIS A 41 -9.70 2.79 -0.69
C HIS A 41 -9.62 1.93 0.58
N LEU A 42 -8.41 1.51 0.96
CA LEU A 42 -8.18 0.73 2.17
C LEU A 42 -8.39 1.54 3.45
N ALA A 43 -8.03 2.82 3.46
CA ALA A 43 -8.16 3.68 4.63
C ALA A 43 -9.60 3.79 5.11
N HIS A 44 -10.55 3.88 4.17
CA HIS A 44 -11.98 3.88 4.49
C HIS A 44 -12.42 2.58 5.17
N LEU A 45 -12.00 1.43 4.65
CA LEU A 45 -12.38 0.11 5.16
C LEU A 45 -11.74 -0.21 6.52
N LEU A 46 -10.53 0.26 6.75
CA LEU A 46 -9.72 -0.08 7.92
C LEU A 46 -9.72 1.01 9.00
N GLY A 47 -10.45 2.11 8.80
CA GLY A 47 -10.48 3.25 9.73
C GLY A 47 -9.14 3.97 9.87
N MET A 48 -8.27 3.87 8.86
CA MET A 48 -6.98 4.56 8.82
C MET A 48 -7.13 5.96 8.21
N TRP A 49 -6.11 6.81 8.38
CA TRP A 49 -6.07 8.08 7.66
C TRP A 49 -5.76 7.87 6.18
N SER A 50 -6.57 8.50 5.32
CA SER A 50 -6.34 8.56 3.87
C SER A 50 -5.34 9.66 3.54
N TRP A 51 -4.39 9.36 2.67
CA TRP A 51 -3.34 10.30 2.26
C TRP A 51 -3.68 10.87 0.88
N GLU A 52 -3.41 12.16 0.68
CA GLU A 52 -3.59 12.82 -0.61
C GLU A 52 -2.22 13.00 -1.27
N LEU A 53 -2.04 12.45 -2.48
CA LEU A 53 -0.83 12.71 -3.25
C LEU A 53 -0.92 14.09 -3.87
N ARG A 54 -0.11 15.03 -3.37
CA ARG A 54 0.04 16.35 -3.97
C ARG A 54 1.22 16.34 -4.93
N THR A 55 0.93 16.44 -6.21
CA THR A 55 1.93 16.65 -7.25
C THR A 55 1.86 18.11 -7.64
N ASP A 56 2.58 18.94 -6.90
CA ASP A 56 2.68 20.36 -7.22
C ASP A 56 3.46 20.48 -8.54
N GLY A 57 2.71 20.47 -9.64
CA GLY A 57 3.21 20.82 -10.98
C GLY A 57 3.36 22.33 -11.17
N LYS A 58 3.27 23.11 -10.09
CA LYS A 58 3.57 24.54 -9.93
C LYS A 58 3.68 24.88 -8.45
#